data_AF-A0A9N9P8G6-F1
#
_entry.id   AF-A0A9N9P8G6-F1
#
_cell.length_a   1.000
_cell.length_b   1.000
_cell.length_c   1.000
_cell.angle_alpha   90.00
_cell.angle_beta   90.00
_cell.angle_gamma   90.00
#
_symmetry.space_group_name_H-M   'P 1'
#
loop_
_entity.id
_entity.type
_entity.pdbx_description
1 polymer ?
#
loop_
_entity_poly.entity_id
_entity_poly.type
_entity_poly.pdbx_seq_one_letter_code
_entity_poly.pdbx_strand_id
1 'polypeptide(L)' 'DELRSTIKFQLKKVLCLGVAVGHVGMSEDELVANIMLSINFLVSLLKKNWQNVKSLYIKSSM' A
#
# COMPACT_ATOMS: atom_id res chain seq x y z
N ASP A 1 -4.80 2.23 -19.48
CA ASP A 1 -5.44 1.91 -18.18
C ASP A 1 -4.51 1.34 -17.13
N GLU A 2 -3.57 0.46 -17.45
CA GLU A 2 -2.63 -0.10 -16.45
C GLU A 2 -1.87 0.97 -15.65
N LEU A 3 -1.40 2.03 -16.30
CA LEU A 3 -0.62 3.09 -15.66
C LEU A 3 -1.43 3.91 -14.62
N ARG A 4 -2.78 3.92 -14.74
CA ARG A 4 -3.67 4.57 -13.74
C ARG A 4 -3.85 3.72 -12.49
N SER A 5 -3.66 2.41 -12.61
CA SER A 5 -3.78 1.44 -11.51
C SER A 5 -2.42 1.11 -10.88
N THR A 6 -1.32 1.66 -11.40
CA THR A 6 0.02 1.43 -10.87
C THR A 6 0.36 2.40 -9.74
N ILE A 7 0.63 1.85 -8.56
CA ILE A 7 1.07 2.61 -7.38
C ILE A 7 2.59 2.58 -7.26
N LYS A 8 3.23 3.75 -7.17
CA LYS A 8 4.70 3.87 -7.09
C LYS A 8 5.17 3.83 -5.64
N PHE A 9 5.80 2.73 -5.24
CA PHE A 9 6.51 2.65 -3.98
C PHE A 9 7.92 3.24 -4.13
N GLN A 10 8.17 4.41 -3.54
CA GLN A 10 9.49 5.03 -3.53
C GLN A 10 10.14 4.94 -2.16
N LEU A 11 10.93 3.90 -1.93
CA LEU A 11 11.77 3.78 -0.74
C LEU A 11 12.86 4.87 -0.77
N LYS A 12 12.71 5.88 0.08
CA LYS A 12 13.76 6.87 0.40
C LYS A 12 14.36 6.53 1.77
N LYS A 13 15.23 7.39 2.31
CA LYS A 13 15.77 7.32 3.69
C LYS A 13 14.71 7.53 4.81
N VAL A 14 13.42 7.32 4.53
CA VAL A 14 12.32 7.43 5.50
C VAL A 14 11.77 6.06 5.85
N LEU A 15 11.38 5.91 7.12
CA LEU A 15 10.85 4.68 7.68
C LEU A 15 9.34 4.50 7.42
N CYS A 16 8.64 5.57 7.02
CA CYS A 16 7.20 5.59 6.77
C CYS A 16 6.92 6.00 5.32
N LEU A 17 6.07 5.24 4.64
CA LEU A 17 5.61 5.49 3.27
C LEU A 17 4.10 5.68 3.28
N GLY A 18 3.62 6.77 2.68
CA GLY A 18 2.20 6.99 2.43
C GLY A 18 1.87 6.63 0.99
N VAL A 19 0.91 5.73 0.79
CA VAL A 19 0.48 5.27 -0.53
C VAL A 19 -1.04 5.30 -0.59
N ALA A 20 -1.59 5.86 -1.67
CA ALA A 20 -3.03 5.87 -1.91
C ALA A 20 -3.44 4.52 -2.52
N VAL A 21 -4.25 3.76 -1.78
CA VAL A 21 -4.69 2.41 -2.15
C VAL A 21 -6.13 2.35 -2.70
N GLY A 22 -6.85 3.48 -2.69
CA GLY A 22 -8.22 3.56 -3.20
C GLY A 22 -8.91 4.90 -2.89
N HIS A 23 -10.18 5.02 -3.25
CA HIS A 23 -11.02 6.19 -3.04
C HIS A 23 -12.41 5.82 -2.50
N VAL A 24 -13.14 6.79 -1.93
CA VAL A 24 -14.46 6.57 -1.30
C VAL A 24 -15.55 6.04 -2.25
N GLY A 25 -15.39 6.24 -3.57
CA GLY A 25 -16.32 5.70 -4.57
C GLY A 25 -16.05 4.25 -5.03
N MET A 26 -15.07 3.54 -4.44
CA MET A 26 -14.80 2.13 -4.74
C MET A 26 -15.63 1.24 -3.82
N SER A 27 -15.92 0.02 -4.26
CA SER A 27 -16.54 -0.97 -3.38
C SER A 27 -15.58 -1.40 -2.26
N GLU A 28 -16.13 -1.83 -1.13
CA GLU A 28 -15.34 -2.28 0.02
C GLU A 28 -14.46 -3.49 -0.33
N ASP A 29 -14.99 -4.44 -1.10
CA ASP A 29 -14.24 -5.60 -1.59
C ASP A 29 -13.04 -5.20 -2.47
N GLU A 30 -13.22 -4.26 -3.40
CA GLU A 30 -12.12 -3.74 -4.21
C GLU A 30 -11.08 -3.02 -3.35
N LEU A 31 -11.53 -2.27 -2.34
CA LEU A 31 -10.62 -1.58 -1.42
C LEU A 31 -9.78 -2.59 -0.62
N VAL A 32 -10.41 -3.63 -0.09
CA VAL A 32 -9.74 -4.71 0.65
C VAL A 32 -8.74 -5.45 -0.24
N ALA A 33 -9.14 -5.78 -1.48
CA ALA A 33 -8.26 -6.43 -2.44
C ALA A 33 -7.03 -5.55 -2.76
N ASN A 34 -7.24 -4.25 -2.98
CA ASN A 34 -6.16 -3.30 -3.24
C ASN A 34 -5.22 -3.12 -2.04
N ILE A 35 -5.76 -3.10 -0.81
CA ILE A 35 -4.98 -3.04 0.43
C ILE A 35 -4.11 -4.29 0.56
N MET A 36 -4.69 -5.49 0.41
CA MET A 36 -3.95 -6.74 0.50
C MET A 36 -2.85 -6.83 -0.56
N LEU A 37 -3.15 -6.48 -1.81
CA LEU A 37 -2.19 -6.47 -2.89
C LEU A 37 -1.02 -5.52 -2.60
N SER A 38 -1.32 -4.30 -2.13
CA SER A 38 -0.33 -3.28 -1.78
C SER A 38 0.59 -3.73 -0.65
N ILE A 39 0.04 -4.36 0.40
CA ILE A 39 0.81 -4.87 1.53
C ILE A 39 1.70 -6.04 1.09
N ASN A 40 1.14 -6.99 0.33
CA ASN A 40 1.89 -8.15 -0.15
C ASN A 40 3.05 -7.73 -1.07
N PHE A 41 2.81 -6.74 -1.93
CA PHE A 41 3.86 -6.17 -2.78
C PHE A 41 4.93 -5.44 -1.96
N LEU A 42 4.55 -4.66 -0.94
CA LEU A 42 5.51 -4.00 -0.05
C LEU A 42 6.38 -5.03 0.70
N VAL A 43 5.75 -6.08 1.23
CA VAL A 43 6.43 -7.14 1.99
C VAL A 43 7.39 -7.94 1.10
N SER A 44 7.06 -8.16 -0.18
CA SER A 44 7.94 -8.89 -1.11
C SER A 44 9.18 -8.08 -1.51
N LEU A 45 9.11 -6.75 -1.46
CA LEU A 45 10.27 -5.87 -1.72
C LEU A 45 11.27 -5.82 -0.55
N LEU A 46 10.86 -6.21 0.67
CA LEU A 46 11.71 -6.17 1.86
C LEU A 46 12.50 -7.47 2.04
N LYS A 47 13.82 -7.37 2.21
CA LYS A 47 14.72 -8.53 2.41
C LYS A 47 14.35 -9.48 3.55
N LYS A 48 13.59 -9.01 4.56
CA LYS A 48 13.11 -9.82 5.70
C LYS A 48 11.57 -9.80 5.83
N ASN A 49 10.87 -9.45 4.76
CA ASN A 49 9.40 -9.44 4.70
C ASN A 49 8.79 -8.68 5.89
N TRP A 50 7.95 -9.37 6.68
CA TRP A 50 7.22 -8.82 7.84
C TRP A 50 8.10 -8.39 9.00
N GLN A 51 9.33 -8.91 9.15
CA GLN A 51 10.22 -8.49 10.24
C GLN A 51 10.66 -7.02 10.11
N ASN A 52 10.63 -6.48 8.88
CA ASN A 52 10.95 -5.08 8.61
C ASN A 52 9.72 -4.17 8.68
N VAL A 53 8.53 -4.73 8.92
CA VAL A 53 7.26 -3.98 9.02
C VAL A 53 6.88 -3.86 10.50
N LYS A 54 7.03 -2.65 11.06
CA LYS A 54 6.69 -2.39 12.47
C LYS A 54 5.20 -2.19 12.70
N SER A 55 4.56 -1.39 11.85
CA SER A 55 3.15 -1.00 11.99
C SER A 55 2.57 -0.63 10.62
N LEU A 56 1.32 -0.97 10.39
CA LEU A 56 0.55 -0.59 9.21
C LEU A 56 -0.63 0.26 9.66
N TYR A 57 -0.86 1.38 8.98
CA TYR A 57 -1.94 2.31 9.29
C TYR A 57 -2.77 2.55 8.04
N ILE A 58 -4.09 2.47 8.21
CA ILE A 58 -5.06 2.84 7.18
C ILE A 58 -5.71 4.13 7.67
N LYS A 59 -5.71 5.16 6.82
CA LYS A 59 -6.40 6.42 7.08
C LYS A 59 -7.13 6.90 5.84
N SER A 60 -8.27 7.55 6.05
CA SER A 60 -8.90 8.42 5.07
C SER A 60 -8.13 9.74 4.95
N SER A 61 -8.36 10.47 3.85
CA SER A 61 -7.77 11.80 3.65
C SER A 61 -8.36 12.88 4.56
N MET A 62 -9.52 12.61 5.17
CA MET A 62 -10.24 13.43 6.15
C MET A 62 -10.50 12.59 7.40
#